data_AF-A0A6B3HHC7-F1
#
_entry.id   AF-A0A6B3HHC7-F1
#
_cell.length_a   1.000
_cell.length_b   1.000
_cell.length_c   1.000
_cell.angle_alpha   90.00
_cell.angle_beta   90.00
_cell.angle_gamma   90.00
#
_symmetry.space_group_name_H-M   'P 1'
#
loop_
_entity.id
_entity.type
_entity.pdbx_description
1 polymer ?
#
loop_
_entity_poly.entity_id
_entity_poly.type
_entity_poly.pdbx_seq_one_letter_code
_entity_poly.pdbx_strand_id
1 'polypeptide(L)'
;LTFLCALYSYFKLPAGPSPKAFVALVLVLESGTLATFAVLDLLLFFLAFEMVLIPMYFLIARWGGDQRRAAAWKFILYTLLGSVVMLLGLLLIGLKSGTFDMVALATDNGRGLTTSVQVTAVLAIGIGLAVKTPMWPLHSWLPDAHTAAPTVGSVLLAGVLLKMGTYGFVRILLP
;
A
#
# COMPACT_ATOMS: atom_id res chain seq x y z
N LEU A 1 14.90 6.45 3.82
CA LEU A 1 13.96 7.52 4.20
C LEU A 1 13.49 7.42 5.65
N THR A 2 13.07 6.23 6.11
CA THR A 2 12.61 6.02 7.50
C THR A 2 13.63 6.45 8.54
N PHE A 3 14.91 6.13 8.35
CA PHE A 3 16.00 6.60 9.23
C PHE A 3 16.01 8.13 9.39
N LEU A 4 15.87 8.89 8.29
CA LEU A 4 15.80 10.35 8.35
C LEU A 4 14.54 10.84 9.06
N CYS A 5 13.41 10.14 8.88
CA CYS A 5 12.17 10.43 9.61
C CYS A 5 12.30 10.16 11.11
N ALA A 6 12.99 9.08 11.50
CA ALA A 6 13.28 8.75 12.89
C ALA A 6 14.21 9.79 13.53
N LEU A 7 15.28 10.18 12.82
CA LEU A 7 16.19 11.24 13.25
C LEU A 7 15.46 12.58 13.41
N TYR A 8 14.62 12.96 12.45
CA TYR A 8 13.79 14.15 12.56
C TYR A 8 12.84 14.08 13.77
N SER A 9 12.18 12.93 13.97
CA SER A 9 11.25 12.72 15.08
C SER A 9 11.91 12.79 16.45
N TYR A 10 13.21 12.43 16.53
CA TYR A 10 13.99 12.57 17.75
C TYR A 10 14.13 14.03 18.19
N PHE A 11 14.29 14.95 17.24
CA PHE A 11 14.40 16.38 17.53
C PHE A 11 13.05 17.11 17.52
N LYS A 12 12.08 16.66 16.70
CA LYS A 12 10.77 17.29 16.49
C LYS A 12 9.68 16.24 16.43
N LEU A 13 9.32 15.70 17.59
CA LEU A 13 8.21 14.76 17.70
C LEU A 13 6.86 15.48 17.52
N PRO A 14 5.94 14.97 16.69
CA PRO A 14 4.62 15.57 16.55
C PRO A 14 3.82 15.48 17.85
N ALA A 15 3.08 16.56 18.16
CA ALA A 15 2.16 16.57 19.29
C ALA A 15 1.08 15.49 19.11
N GLY A 16 0.85 14.71 20.15
CA GLY A 16 -0.12 13.63 20.10
C GLY A 16 -0.10 12.76 21.36
N PRO A 17 -0.87 11.66 21.37
CA PRO A 17 -1.19 10.94 22.61
C PRO A 17 -0.02 10.17 23.22
N SER A 18 0.92 9.65 22.42
CA SER A 18 2.02 8.83 22.93
C SER A 18 3.23 8.76 21.98
N PRO A 19 4.43 9.20 22.41
CA PRO A 19 5.66 9.03 21.63
C PRO A 19 5.97 7.58 21.27
N LYS A 20 5.76 6.65 22.21
CA LYS A 20 6.04 5.22 22.01
C LYS A 20 5.15 4.62 20.93
N ALA A 21 3.86 4.97 20.95
CA ALA A 21 2.90 4.50 19.94
C ALA A 21 3.24 5.06 18.55
N PHE A 22 3.64 6.34 18.46
CA PHE A 22 4.08 6.93 17.20
C PHE A 22 5.26 6.17 16.59
N VAL A 23 6.33 5.94 17.37
CA VAL A 23 7.51 5.20 16.92
C VAL A 23 7.16 3.76 16.54
N ALA A 24 6.34 3.07 17.33
CA ALA A 24 5.90 1.72 17.02
C ALA A 24 5.17 1.65 15.67
N LEU A 25 4.25 2.59 15.40
CA LEU A 25 3.54 2.66 14.12
C LEU A 25 4.48 2.93 12.94
N VAL A 26 5.48 3.81 13.11
CA VAL A 26 6.50 4.07 12.08
C VAL A 26 7.34 2.82 11.79
N LEU A 27 7.71 2.05 12.82
CA LEU A 27 8.47 0.80 12.64
C LEU A 27 7.65 -0.31 11.97
N VAL A 28 6.36 -0.43 12.30
CA VAL A 28 5.45 -1.36 11.61
C VAL A 28 5.27 -0.95 10.15
N LEU A 29 5.10 0.35 9.90
CA LEU A 29 5.02 0.90 8.54
C LEU A 29 6.29 0.59 7.74
N GLU A 30 7.47 0.77 8.33
CA GLU A 30 8.74 0.40 7.72
C GLU A 30 8.82 -1.10 7.42
N SER A 31 8.45 -1.94 8.37
CA SER A 31 8.47 -3.40 8.22
C SER A 31 7.56 -3.85 7.08
N GLY A 32 6.33 -3.35 7.01
CA GLY A 32 5.41 -3.64 5.90
C GLY A 32 5.94 -3.15 4.56
N THR A 33 6.57 -1.97 4.54
CA THR A 33 7.17 -1.40 3.33
C THR A 33 8.33 -2.27 2.82
N LEU A 34 9.24 -2.68 3.70
CA LEU A 34 10.34 -3.58 3.36
C LEU A 34 9.82 -4.94 2.87
N ALA A 35 8.82 -5.50 3.55
CA ALA A 35 8.18 -6.74 3.15
C ALA A 35 7.61 -6.64 1.73
N THR A 36 6.92 -5.55 1.37
CA THR A 36 6.36 -5.37 0.01
C THR A 36 7.40 -5.44 -1.10
N PHE A 37 8.64 -5.01 -0.86
CA PHE A 37 9.71 -5.09 -1.86
C PHE A 37 10.50 -6.41 -1.80
N ALA A 38 10.39 -7.17 -0.72
CA ALA A 38 11.18 -8.38 -0.48
C ALA A 38 10.42 -9.67 -0.82
N VAL A 39 9.10 -9.70 -0.60
CA VAL A 39 8.29 -10.90 -0.81
C VAL A 39 8.05 -11.19 -2.29
N LEU A 40 8.06 -12.48 -2.64
CA LEU A 40 7.85 -12.99 -4.00
C LEU A 40 6.60 -13.85 -4.12
N ASP A 41 5.67 -13.70 -3.19
CA ASP A 41 4.38 -14.40 -3.17
C ASP A 41 3.26 -13.35 -3.23
N LEU A 42 2.27 -13.57 -4.10
CA LEU A 42 1.17 -12.63 -4.36
C LEU A 42 0.33 -12.33 -3.10
N LEU A 43 0.07 -13.33 -2.25
CA LEU A 43 -0.69 -13.13 -1.02
C LEU A 43 0.14 -12.42 0.04
N LEU A 44 1.41 -12.80 0.20
CA LEU A 44 2.31 -12.10 1.12
C LEU A 44 2.53 -10.66 0.68
N PHE A 45 2.61 -10.40 -0.63
CA PHE A 45 2.67 -9.06 -1.19
C PHE A 45 1.44 -8.24 -0.81
N PHE A 46 0.24 -8.81 -0.99
CA PHE A 46 -1.01 -8.17 -0.58
C PHE A 46 -1.01 -7.84 0.93
N LEU A 47 -0.66 -8.82 1.77
CA LEU A 47 -0.63 -8.65 3.22
C LEU A 47 0.40 -7.60 3.67
N ALA A 48 1.58 -7.58 3.06
CA ALA A 48 2.59 -6.56 3.31
C ALA A 48 2.08 -5.16 2.92
N PHE A 49 1.37 -5.06 1.79
CA PHE A 49 0.76 -3.81 1.34
C PHE A 49 -0.30 -3.32 2.35
N GLU A 50 -1.18 -4.20 2.83
CA GLU A 50 -2.22 -3.85 3.81
C GLU A 50 -1.65 -3.55 5.20
N MET A 51 -0.55 -4.19 5.59
CA MET A 51 0.17 -3.91 6.83
C MET A 51 0.62 -2.46 6.91
N VAL A 52 0.90 -1.80 5.78
CA VAL A 52 1.30 -0.39 5.73
C VAL A 52 0.11 0.57 5.89
N LEU A 53 -1.09 0.16 5.46
CA LEU A 53 -2.28 1.00 5.50
C LEU A 53 -2.74 1.28 6.95
N ILE A 54 -2.74 0.25 7.79
CA ILE A 54 -3.26 0.34 9.16
C ILE A 54 -2.45 1.34 10.00
N PRO A 55 -1.10 1.29 10.07
CA PRO A 55 -0.32 2.28 10.79
C PRO A 55 -0.47 3.68 10.20
N MET A 56 -0.53 3.82 8.87
CA MET A 56 -0.68 5.12 8.24
C MET A 56 -2.03 5.77 8.62
N TYR A 57 -3.12 4.99 8.65
CA TYR A 57 -4.41 5.45 9.15
C TYR A 57 -4.30 6.04 10.56
N PHE A 58 -3.65 5.32 11.49
CA PHE A 58 -3.49 5.81 12.87
C PHE A 58 -2.58 7.03 12.97
N LEU A 59 -1.50 7.08 12.17
CA LEU A 59 -0.61 8.24 12.11
C LEU A 59 -1.38 9.51 11.70
N ILE A 60 -2.23 9.43 10.67
CA ILE A 60 -3.10 10.55 10.27
C ILE A 60 -4.12 10.84 11.39
N ALA A 61 -4.90 9.84 11.82
CA ALA A 61 -6.03 10.05 12.72
C ALA A 61 -5.63 10.63 14.09
N ARG A 62 -4.44 10.29 14.60
CA ARG A 62 -4.00 10.59 15.98
C ARG A 62 -2.95 11.69 16.07
N TRP A 63 -2.08 11.83 15.07
CA TRP A 63 -1.01 12.84 15.02
C TRP A 63 -1.17 13.84 13.87
N GLY A 64 -2.20 13.71 13.05
CA GLY A 64 -2.49 14.66 11.99
C GLY A 64 -2.99 16.01 12.48
N GLY A 65 -3.08 16.97 11.56
CA GLY A 65 -3.55 18.33 11.75
C GLY A 65 -5.07 18.50 11.59
N ASP A 66 -5.48 19.59 10.95
CA ASP A 66 -6.89 19.90 10.72
C ASP A 66 -7.58 18.83 9.86
N GLN A 67 -8.85 18.56 10.17
CA GLN A 67 -9.67 17.55 9.49
C GLN A 67 -9.10 16.11 9.47
N ARG A 68 -8.09 15.80 10.29
CA ARG A 68 -7.40 14.50 10.34
C ARG A 68 -8.31 13.27 10.39
N ARG A 69 -9.45 13.34 11.09
CA ARG A 69 -10.37 12.20 11.19
C ARG A 69 -11.03 11.92 9.84
N ALA A 70 -11.53 12.95 9.17
CA ALA A 70 -12.17 12.82 7.86
C ALA A 70 -11.15 12.34 6.81
N ALA A 71 -9.94 12.92 6.80
CA ALA A 71 -8.87 12.51 5.92
C ALA A 71 -8.43 11.06 6.16
N ALA A 72 -8.28 10.63 7.42
CA ALA A 72 -7.91 9.25 7.75
C ALA A 72 -8.99 8.24 7.32
N TRP A 73 -10.27 8.53 7.57
CA TRP A 73 -11.38 7.68 7.14
C TRP A 73 -11.48 7.59 5.62
N LYS A 74 -11.36 8.72 4.92
CA LYS A 74 -11.32 8.75 3.46
C LYS A 74 -10.14 7.94 2.93
N PHE A 75 -8.94 8.14 3.48
CA PHE A 75 -7.74 7.38 3.12
C PHE A 75 -7.96 5.87 3.24
N ILE A 76 -8.35 5.39 4.42
CA ILE A 76 -8.43 3.93 4.66
C ILE A 76 -9.57 3.29 3.86
N LEU A 77 -10.76 3.89 3.82
CA LEU A 77 -11.90 3.30 3.11
C LEU A 77 -11.67 3.30 1.60
N TYR A 78 -11.16 4.41 1.05
CA TYR A 78 -10.90 4.52 -0.38
C TYR A 78 -9.84 3.51 -0.84
N THR A 79 -8.73 3.43 -0.09
CA THR A 79 -7.63 2.54 -0.47
C THR A 79 -7.91 1.07 -0.18
N LEU A 80 -8.65 0.75 0.89
CA LEU A 80 -9.08 -0.61 1.22
C LEU A 80 -10.07 -1.17 0.19
N LEU A 81 -11.00 -0.35 -0.32
CA LEU A 81 -11.89 -0.79 -1.39
C LEU A 81 -11.11 -1.18 -2.65
N GLY A 82 -10.09 -0.41 -3.02
CA GLY A 82 -9.16 -0.78 -4.09
C GLY A 82 -8.42 -2.08 -3.78
N SER A 83 -7.95 -2.26 -2.54
CA SER A 83 -7.28 -3.48 -2.09
C SER A 83 -8.15 -4.72 -2.21
N VAL A 84 -9.45 -4.64 -1.86
CA VAL A 84 -10.36 -5.78 -1.99
C VAL A 84 -10.48 -6.23 -3.45
N VAL A 85 -10.60 -5.29 -4.40
CA VAL A 85 -10.64 -5.61 -5.83
C VAL A 85 -9.33 -6.26 -6.29
N MET A 86 -8.18 -5.72 -5.84
CA MET A 86 -6.88 -6.32 -6.11
C MET A 86 -6.79 -7.75 -5.55
N LEU A 87 -7.22 -7.97 -4.32
CA LEU A 87 -7.21 -9.29 -3.69
C LEU A 87 -8.01 -10.32 -4.50
N LEU A 88 -9.19 -9.94 -5.00
CA LEU A 88 -9.98 -10.82 -5.86
C LEU A 88 -9.23 -11.23 -7.13
N GLY A 89 -8.50 -10.31 -7.75
CA GLY A 89 -7.66 -10.62 -8.92
C GLY A 89 -6.46 -11.52 -8.58
N LEU A 90 -5.78 -11.27 -7.45
CA LEU A 90 -4.66 -12.09 -6.97
C LEU A 90 -5.13 -13.52 -6.64
N LEU A 91 -6.26 -13.65 -5.95
CA LEU A 91 -6.90 -14.94 -5.64
C LEU A 91 -7.31 -15.68 -6.91
N LEU A 92 -7.90 -14.97 -7.89
CA LEU A 92 -8.28 -15.57 -9.17
C LEU A 92 -7.07 -16.20 -9.87
N ILE A 93 -5.93 -15.50 -9.92
CA ILE A 93 -4.69 -16.05 -10.49
C ILE A 93 -4.23 -17.25 -9.67
N GLY A 94 -4.00 -17.08 -8.37
CA GLY A 94 -3.38 -18.13 -7.56
C GLY A 94 -4.21 -19.42 -7.47
N LEU A 95 -5.54 -19.30 -7.46
CA LEU A 95 -6.43 -20.46 -7.48
C LEU A 95 -6.48 -21.15 -8.85
N LYS A 96 -6.31 -20.41 -9.95
CA LYS A 96 -6.34 -20.98 -11.31
C LYS A 96 -4.99 -21.52 -11.77
N SER A 97 -3.89 -20.93 -11.31
CA SER A 97 -2.52 -21.42 -11.54
C SER A 97 -2.11 -22.52 -10.55
N GLY A 98 -2.76 -22.59 -9.38
CA GLY A 98 -2.37 -23.48 -8.28
C GLY A 98 -1.18 -22.97 -7.46
N THR A 99 -0.72 -21.74 -7.67
CA THR A 99 0.40 -21.14 -6.93
C THR A 99 0.28 -19.62 -6.83
N PHE A 100 0.75 -19.06 -5.71
CA PHE A 100 0.91 -17.62 -5.52
C PHE A 100 2.35 -17.14 -5.70
N ASP A 101 3.28 -18.04 -6.03
CA ASP A 101 4.69 -17.69 -6.29
C ASP A 101 4.81 -16.86 -7.57
N MET A 102 5.28 -15.62 -7.43
CA MET A 102 5.41 -14.68 -8.54
C MET A 102 6.42 -15.13 -9.59
N VAL A 103 7.49 -15.83 -9.20
CA VAL A 103 8.55 -16.27 -10.10
C VAL A 103 8.06 -17.45 -10.95
N ALA A 104 7.36 -18.39 -10.32
CA ALA A 104 6.72 -19.50 -11.02
C ALA A 104 5.67 -18.97 -12.03
N LEU A 105 4.82 -18.03 -11.61
CA LEU A 105 3.81 -17.42 -12.49
C LEU A 105 4.43 -16.68 -13.68
N ALA A 106 5.50 -15.92 -13.47
CA ALA A 106 6.20 -15.21 -14.54
C ALA A 106 6.88 -16.18 -15.51
N THR A 107 7.49 -17.26 -15.00
CA THR A 107 8.17 -18.28 -15.81
C THR A 107 7.18 -19.08 -16.65
N ASP A 108 6.02 -19.43 -16.07
CA ASP A 108 4.95 -20.16 -16.75
C ASP A 108 4.21 -19.29 -17.79
N ASN A 109 4.35 -17.96 -17.70
CA ASN A 109 3.83 -16.98 -18.66
C ASN A 109 2.34 -17.18 -19.00
N GLY A 110 1.53 -17.46 -17.96
CA GLY A 110 0.09 -17.66 -18.08
C GLY A 110 -0.34 -18.96 -18.79
N ARG A 111 0.56 -19.95 -18.91
CA ARG A 111 0.23 -21.26 -19.49
C ARG A 111 -0.91 -21.91 -18.68
N GLY A 112 -1.92 -22.42 -19.40
CA GLY A 112 -3.11 -23.01 -18.77
C GLY A 112 -4.15 -22.01 -18.26
N LEU A 113 -3.87 -20.70 -18.24
CA LEU A 113 -4.88 -19.68 -17.96
C LEU A 113 -5.55 -19.21 -19.25
N THR A 114 -6.88 -19.30 -19.29
CA THR A 114 -7.65 -18.71 -20.40
C THR A 114 -7.44 -17.20 -20.48
N THR A 115 -7.50 -16.63 -21.69
CA THR A 115 -7.37 -15.18 -21.89
C THR A 115 -8.36 -14.37 -21.04
N SER A 116 -9.60 -14.86 -20.90
CA SER A 116 -10.61 -14.20 -20.06
C SER A 116 -10.20 -14.11 -18.58
N VAL A 117 -9.57 -15.17 -18.04
CA VAL A 117 -9.05 -15.15 -16.66
C VAL A 117 -7.91 -14.15 -16.53
N GLN A 118 -6.96 -14.16 -17.48
CA GLN A 118 -5.82 -13.24 -17.46
C GLN A 118 -6.28 -11.78 -17.52
N VAL A 119 -7.18 -11.44 -18.46
CA VAL A 119 -7.71 -10.07 -18.61
C VAL A 119 -8.49 -9.65 -17.37
N THR A 120 -9.35 -10.52 -16.83
CA THR A 120 -10.13 -10.20 -15.62
C THR A 120 -9.22 -9.95 -14.42
N ALA A 121 -8.21 -10.79 -14.22
CA ALA A 121 -7.25 -10.64 -13.14
C ALA A 121 -6.41 -9.36 -13.29
N VAL A 122 -5.88 -9.10 -14.49
CA VAL A 122 -5.09 -7.89 -14.79
C VAL A 122 -5.91 -6.62 -14.54
N LEU A 123 -7.18 -6.60 -14.94
CA LEU A 123 -8.05 -5.45 -14.68
C LEU A 123 -8.33 -5.27 -13.18
N ALA A 124 -8.63 -6.36 -12.45
CA ALA A 124 -8.91 -6.29 -11.02
C ALA A 124 -7.66 -5.85 -10.21
N ILE A 125 -6.51 -6.46 -10.47
CA ILE A 125 -5.23 -6.10 -9.86
C ILE A 125 -4.85 -4.66 -10.24
N GLY A 126 -4.98 -4.32 -11.52
CA GLY A 126 -4.67 -2.99 -12.06
C GLY A 126 -5.51 -1.88 -11.45
N ILE A 127 -6.81 -2.09 -11.24
CA ILE A 127 -7.68 -1.09 -10.58
C ILE A 127 -7.22 -0.85 -9.14
N GLY A 128 -6.97 -1.92 -8.36
CA GLY A 128 -6.53 -1.74 -6.98
C GLY A 128 -5.14 -1.10 -6.87
N LEU A 129 -4.21 -1.47 -7.75
CA LEU A 129 -2.90 -0.80 -7.84
C LEU A 129 -3.02 0.65 -8.31
N ALA A 130 -3.97 0.97 -9.20
CA ALA A 130 -4.23 2.34 -9.66
C ALA A 130 -4.73 3.24 -8.53
N VAL A 131 -5.59 2.72 -7.66
CA VAL A 131 -6.01 3.40 -6.42
C VAL A 131 -4.82 3.64 -5.49
N LYS A 132 -3.94 2.63 -5.31
CA LYS A 132 -2.73 2.74 -4.46
C LYS A 132 -1.64 3.64 -5.05
N THR A 133 -1.57 3.78 -6.36
CA THR A 133 -0.61 4.61 -7.13
C THR A 133 -1.14 6.02 -7.44
N PRO A 134 -2.13 6.48 -6.67
CA PRO A 134 -3.10 7.52 -7.03
C PRO A 134 -3.10 7.97 -8.51
N MET A 135 -3.56 7.10 -9.41
CA MET A 135 -3.69 7.44 -10.84
C MET A 135 -4.90 8.36 -11.07
N TRP A 136 -4.92 9.16 -12.13
CA TRP A 136 -6.15 9.86 -12.55
C TRP A 136 -7.19 8.83 -13.04
N PRO A 137 -8.45 8.85 -12.58
CA PRO A 137 -9.11 9.79 -11.65
C PRO A 137 -9.18 9.32 -10.18
N LEU A 138 -8.48 8.25 -9.81
CA LEU A 138 -8.54 7.54 -8.51
C LEU A 138 -7.64 8.11 -7.38
N HIS A 139 -7.22 9.37 -7.50
CA HIS A 139 -6.22 10.01 -6.62
C HIS A 139 -6.83 10.91 -5.54
N SER A 140 -8.16 11.05 -5.48
CA SER A 140 -8.82 12.09 -4.68
C SER A 140 -8.64 11.96 -3.16
N TRP A 141 -8.20 10.80 -2.66
CA TRP A 141 -7.84 10.60 -1.26
C TRP A 141 -6.46 11.19 -0.91
N LEU A 142 -5.58 11.31 -1.90
CA LEU A 142 -4.17 11.64 -1.70
C LEU A 142 -3.95 13.08 -1.18
N PRO A 143 -4.58 14.14 -1.76
CA PRO A 143 -4.35 15.51 -1.28
C PRO A 143 -4.76 15.69 0.19
N ASP A 144 -5.88 15.10 0.60
CA ASP A 144 -6.37 15.19 1.98
C ASP A 144 -5.43 14.45 2.94
N ALA A 145 -4.96 13.25 2.55
CA ALA A 145 -4.05 12.46 3.35
C ALA A 145 -2.70 13.18 3.56
N HIS A 146 -2.14 13.81 2.51
CA HIS A 146 -0.88 14.56 2.62
C HIS A 146 -1.00 15.81 3.48
N THR A 147 -2.09 16.56 3.30
CA THR A 147 -2.35 17.79 4.06
C THR A 147 -2.55 17.50 5.53
N ALA A 148 -3.29 16.42 5.85
CA ALA A 148 -3.64 16.10 7.22
C ALA A 148 -2.56 15.31 7.98
N ALA A 149 -1.71 14.53 7.31
CA ALA A 149 -0.69 13.72 7.98
C ALA A 149 0.35 14.59 8.74
N PRO A 150 0.90 14.11 9.86
CA PRO A 150 2.09 14.74 10.46
C PRO A 150 3.24 14.75 9.44
N THR A 151 4.20 15.68 9.57
CA THR A 151 5.32 15.85 8.63
C THR A 151 5.98 14.53 8.23
N VAL A 152 6.32 13.70 9.22
CA VAL A 152 6.93 12.37 9.01
C VAL A 152 6.00 11.44 8.22
N GLY A 153 4.71 11.42 8.56
CA GLY A 153 3.71 10.64 7.84
C GLY A 153 3.59 11.09 6.38
N SER A 154 3.54 12.40 6.12
CA SER A 154 3.45 12.95 4.76
C SER A 154 4.70 12.64 3.93
N VAL A 155 5.89 12.72 4.54
CA VAL A 155 7.16 12.34 3.89
C VAL A 155 7.21 10.85 3.57
N LEU A 156 6.84 9.98 4.50
CA LEU A 156 6.79 8.53 4.25
C LEU A 156 5.75 8.17 3.18
N LEU A 157 4.58 8.82 3.23
CA LEU A 157 3.53 8.67 2.24
C LEU A 157 4.07 8.99 0.83
N ALA A 158 4.63 10.18 0.64
CA ALA A 158 5.13 10.65 -0.66
C ALA A 158 6.35 9.86 -1.13
N GLY A 159 7.28 9.60 -0.20
CA GLY A 159 8.59 9.07 -0.51
C GLY A 159 8.59 7.58 -0.84
N VAL A 160 7.74 6.78 -0.17
CA VAL A 160 7.77 5.32 -0.32
C VAL A 160 6.41 4.70 -0.60
N LEU A 161 5.36 5.06 0.14
CA LEU A 161 4.06 4.37 0.01
C LEU A 161 3.48 4.48 -1.41
N LEU A 162 3.61 5.64 -2.05
CA LEU A 162 3.15 5.78 -3.45
C LEU A 162 3.97 4.95 -4.44
N LYS A 163 5.24 4.64 -4.13
CA LYS A 163 6.13 3.85 -5.00
C LYS A 163 5.81 2.36 -4.91
N MET A 164 5.25 1.89 -3.79
CA MET A 164 4.81 0.51 -3.63
C MET A 164 3.77 0.13 -4.68
N GLY A 165 2.83 1.03 -4.98
CA GLY A 165 1.80 0.80 -6.00
C GLY A 165 2.40 0.67 -7.40
N THR A 166 3.29 1.60 -7.78
CA THR A 166 4.02 1.54 -9.05
C THR A 166 4.89 0.28 -9.15
N TYR A 167 5.55 -0.11 -8.07
CA TYR A 167 6.29 -1.37 -8.00
C TYR A 167 5.38 -2.57 -8.25
N GLY A 168 4.19 -2.60 -7.64
CA GLY A 168 3.20 -3.64 -7.90
C GLY A 168 2.80 -3.74 -9.39
N PHE A 169 2.64 -2.60 -10.07
CA PHE A 169 2.38 -2.58 -11.52
C PHE A 169 3.53 -3.25 -12.28
N VAL A 170 4.76 -2.83 -12.02
CA VAL A 170 5.93 -3.34 -12.72
C VAL A 170 6.17 -4.82 -12.42
N ARG A 171 5.94 -5.25 -11.17
CA ARG A 171 6.26 -6.61 -10.72
C ARG A 171 5.20 -7.65 -11.11
N ILE A 172 3.93 -7.25 -11.19
CA ILE A 172 2.80 -8.19 -11.35
C ILE A 172 2.11 -8.08 -12.71
N LEU A 173 2.04 -6.89 -13.29
CA LEU A 173 1.21 -6.63 -14.48
C LEU A 173 2.01 -6.49 -15.78
N LEU A 174 3.32 -6.23 -15.71
CA LEU A 174 4.18 -6.18 -16.88
C LEU A 174 4.79 -7.55 -17.17
N PRO A 175 4.97 -7.91 -18.47
CA PRO A 175 5.61 -9.14 -18.89
C PRO A 175 7.12 -9.17 -18.59
#